data_AF-A0A938K5V2-F1
#
_entry.id   AF-A0A938K5V2-F1
#
_cell.length_a   1.000
_cell.length_b   1.000
_cell.length_c   1.000
_cell.angle_alpha   90.00
_cell.angle_beta   90.00
_cell.angle_gamma   90.00
#
_symmetry.space_group_name_H-M   'P 1'
#
loop_
_entity.id
_entity.type
_entity.pdbx_description
1 polymer ?
#
loop_
_entity_poly.entity_id
_entity_poly.type
_entity_poly.pdbx_seq_one_letter_code
_entity_poly.pdbx_strand_id
1 'polypeptide(L)' 'MEVRIVVSNVGREVTLDMADDELEATKTKVEAALSGAVDVLWLSDKKGRQVGVSSAKIAFIEIGSTDKDRRMGFGS' A
#
# COMPACT_ATOMS: atom_id res chain seq x y z
N MET A 1 17.74 -8.88 18.19
CA MET A 1 17.81 -8.44 16.79
C MET A 1 17.85 -9.67 15.92
N GLU A 2 16.84 -9.89 15.09
CA GLU A 2 16.83 -10.93 14.05
C GLU A 2 16.24 -10.29 12.80
N VAL A 3 16.94 -10.43 11.68
CA VAL A 3 16.52 -9.92 10.36
C VAL A 3 16.49 -11.11 9.42
N ARG A 4 15.30 -11.45 8.94
CA ARG A 4 15.08 -12.58 8.03
C ARG A 4 14.63 -12.02 6.68
N ILE A 5 15.38 -12.33 5.64
CA ILE A 5 15.16 -11.82 4.28
C ILE A 5 15.02 -13.01 3.34
N VAL A 6 13.94 -13.05 2.57
CA VAL A 6 13.76 -13.99 1.45
C VAL A 6 13.41 -13.15 0.23
N VAL A 7 14.17 -13.32 -0.85
CA VAL A 7 13.95 -12.66 -2.15
C VAL A 7 14.25 -13.71 -3.22
N SER A 8 13.29 -14.15 -4.03
CA SER A 8 12.85 -13.45 -5.24
C SER A 8 11.45 -13.94 -5.72
N ASN A 9 10.84 -13.20 -6.66
CA ASN A 9 9.59 -13.50 -7.38
C ASN A 9 8.35 -13.90 -6.55
N VAL A 10 8.17 -13.31 -5.37
CA VAL A 10 6.94 -13.50 -4.59
C VAL A 10 5.83 -12.65 -5.21
N GLY A 11 4.86 -13.29 -5.87
CA GLY A 11 3.59 -12.67 -6.30
C GLY A 11 2.68 -12.42 -5.09
N ARG A 12 3.21 -11.71 -4.09
CA ARG A 12 2.50 -11.44 -2.84
C ARG A 12 1.84 -10.08 -2.94
N GLU A 13 0.54 -10.06 -2.70
CA GLU A 13 -0.22 -8.84 -2.50
C GLU A 13 0.08 -8.27 -1.10
N VAL A 14 0.20 -6.95 -1.02
CA VAL A 14 0.37 -6.20 0.23
C VAL A 14 -0.84 -5.31 0.42
N THR A 15 -1.68 -5.66 1.38
CA THR A 15 -2.82 -4.83 1.78
C THR A 15 -2.49 -4.06 3.06
N LEU A 16 -2.74 -2.76 3.02
CA LEU A 16 -2.51 -1.83 4.13
C LEU A 16 -3.81 -1.08 4.42
N ASP A 17 -4.15 -1.00 5.71
CA ASP A 17 -5.24 -0.15 6.19
C ASP A 17 -4.64 1.20 6.62
N MET A 18 -4.80 2.22 5.77
CA MET A 18 -4.25 3.55 5.95
C MET A 18 -5.34 4.55 6.32
N ALA A 19 -4.96 5.66 6.96
CA ALA A 19 -5.91 6.70 7.33
C ALA A 19 -6.40 7.48 6.09
N ASP A 20 -7.69 7.82 6.08
CA ASP A 20 -8.34 8.44 4.91
C ASP A 20 -7.75 9.83 4.60
N ASP A 21 -7.25 10.54 5.61
CA ASP A 21 -6.59 11.84 5.50
C ASP A 21 -5.17 11.77 4.90
N GLU A 22 -4.57 10.57 4.82
CA GLU A 22 -3.25 10.37 4.22
C GLU A 22 -3.30 10.05 2.72
N LEU A 23 -4.48 10.09 2.09
CA LEU A 23 -4.69 9.69 0.69
C LEU A 23 -3.77 10.44 -0.28
N GLU A 24 -3.79 11.77 -0.23
CA GLU A 24 -3.02 12.60 -1.19
C GLU A 24 -1.52 12.45 -0.97
N ALA A 25 -1.06 12.42 0.29
CA ALA A 25 0.33 12.17 0.62
C ALA A 25 0.81 10.80 0.14
N THR A 26 -0.07 9.79 0.21
CA THR A 26 0.21 8.44 -0.29
C THR A 26 0.34 8.42 -1.80
N LYS A 27 -0.55 9.10 -2.53
CA LYS A 27 -0.45 9.23 -4.00
C LYS A 27 0.87 9.87 -4.41
N THR A 28 1.28 10.96 -3.78
CA THR A 28 2.56 11.63 -4.10
C THR A 28 3.75 10.69 -3.88
N LYS A 29 3.77 9.91 -2.79
CA LYS A 29 4.84 8.92 -2.54
C LYS A 29 4.85 7.82 -3.61
N VAL A 30 3.66 7.38 -4.03
CA VAL A 30 3.51 6.39 -5.11
C VAL A 30 4.03 6.93 -6.44
N GLU A 31 3.68 8.16 -6.81
CA GLU A 31 4.17 8.81 -8.04
C GLU A 31 5.70 8.97 -8.02
N ALA A 32 6.28 9.36 -6.88
CA ALA A 32 7.72 9.41 -6.70
C ALA A 32 8.39 8.03 -6.89
N ALA A 33 7.76 6.97 -6.39
CA ALA A 33 8.25 5.61 -6.60
C ALA A 33 8.19 5.17 -8.06
N LEU A 34 7.04 5.40 -8.73
CA LEU A 34 6.82 4.98 -10.12
C LEU A 34 7.62 5.80 -11.13
N SER A 35 7.92 7.06 -10.82
CA SER A 35 8.83 7.90 -11.62
C SER A 35 10.31 7.54 -11.45
N GLY A 36 10.64 6.65 -10.51
CA GLY A 36 12.02 6.26 -10.20
C GLY A 36 12.77 7.27 -9.32
N ALA A 37 12.08 8.23 -8.69
CA ALA A 37 12.69 9.17 -7.76
C ALA A 37 13.10 8.50 -6.43
N VAL A 38 12.50 7.35 -6.10
CA VAL A 38 12.85 6.52 -4.94
C VAL A 38 12.90 5.03 -5.30
N ASP A 39 13.89 4.32 -4.77
CA ASP A 39 14.07 2.87 -5.03
C ASP A 39 13.13 1.98 -4.21
N VAL A 40 12.63 2.50 -3.09
CA VAL A 40 11.73 1.79 -2.17
C VAL A 40 10.57 2.70 -1.77
N LEU A 41 9.35 2.24 -2.00
CA LEU A 41 8.13 2.83 -1.48
C LEU A 41 7.90 2.35 -0.05
N TRP A 42 7.96 3.27 0.91
CA TRP A 42 7.61 3.02 2.31
C TRP A 42 6.22 3.55 2.64
N LEU A 43 5.38 2.69 3.20
CA LEU A 43 4.05 3.01 3.70
C LEU A 43 3.90 2.57 5.16
N SER A 44 3.13 3.33 5.93
CA SER A 44 2.78 3.03 7.31
C SER A 44 1.29 2.75 7.38
N ASP A 45 0.88 1.68 8.04
CA ASP A 45 -0.54 1.46 8.33
C ASP A 45 -0.98 2.13 9.64
N LYS A 46 -2.29 2.17 9.88
CA LYS A 46 -2.91 2.72 11.10
C LYS A 46 -2.40 2.09 12.41
N LYS A 47 -1.80 0.90 12.34
CA LYS A 47 -1.28 0.16 13.51
C LYS A 47 0.21 0.40 13.74
N GLY A 48 0.83 1.28 12.94
CA GLY A 48 2.24 1.62 13.03
C GLY A 48 3.17 0.59 12.38
N ARG A 49 2.64 -0.40 11.64
CA ARG A 49 3.47 -1.31 10.85
C ARG A 49 3.98 -0.57 9.62
N GLN A 50 5.29 -0.62 9.41
CA GLN A 50 5.93 -0.09 8.21
C GLN A 50 6.17 -1.19 7.18
N VAL A 51 5.84 -0.91 5.93
CA VAL A 51 6.04 -1.83 4.82
C VAL A 51 6.81 -1.13 3.71
N GLY A 52 7.91 -1.75 3.29
CA GLY A 52 8.77 -1.30 2.21
C GLY A 52 8.61 -2.21 1.00
N VAL A 53 8.34 -1.62 -0.16
CA VAL A 53 8.22 -2.33 -1.45
C VAL A 53 9.22 -1.73 -2.43
N SER A 54 9.97 -2.58 -3.13
CA SER A 54 10.86 -2.11 -4.20
C SER A 54 10.04 -1.48 -5.32
N SER A 55 10.32 -0.21 -5.64
CA SER A 55 9.56 0.57 -6.63
C SER A 55 9.56 -0.10 -8.00
N ALA A 56 10.72 -0.64 -8.41
CA ALA A 56 10.90 -1.34 -9.68
C ALA A 56 10.08 -2.64 -9.82
N LYS A 57 9.47 -3.15 -8.74
CA LYS A 57 8.67 -4.39 -8.73
C LYS A 57 7.17 -4.14 -8.59
N ILE A 58 6.75 -2.87 -8.57
CA ILE A 58 5.34 -2.50 -8.49
C ILE A 58 4.73 -2.66 -9.88
N ALA A 59 3.89 -3.68 -10.05
CA ALA A 59 3.16 -3.90 -11.30
C ALA A 59 1.79 -3.22 -11.32
N PHE A 60 1.18 -3.03 -10.14
CA PHE A 60 -0.16 -2.48 -9.98
C PHE A 60 -0.34 -1.85 -8.59
N ILE A 61 -1.12 -0.78 -8.50
CA ILE A 61 -1.53 -0.13 -7.25
C ILE A 61 -3.00 0.24 -7.35
N GLU A 62 -3.77 -0.10 -6.32
CA GLU A 62 -5.13 0.39 -6.11
C GLU A 62 -5.17 1.18 -4.80
N ILE A 63 -5.80 2.35 -4.81
CA ILE A 63 -6.01 3.19 -3.62
C ILE A 63 -7.48 3.61 -3.58
N GLY A 64 -8.21 3.09 -2.60
CA GLY A 64 -9.63 3.38 -2.45
C GLY A 64 -10.35 2.26 -1.71
N SER A 65 -11.60 2.52 -1.34
CA SER A 65 -12.47 1.52 -0.72
C SER A 65 -13.27 0.82 -1.81
N THR A 66 -13.15 -0.51 -1.90
CA THR A 66 -14.11 -1.37 -2.61
C THR A 66 -15.44 -1.51 -1.84
N ASP A 67 -15.54 -0.96 -0.62
CA ASP A 67 -16.66 -1.13 0.31
C ASP A 67 -17.58 0.11 0.44
N LYS A 68 -17.30 1.26 -0.20
CA LYS A 68 -18.26 2.39 -0.20
C LYS A 68 -19.60 2.05 -0.88
N ASP A 69 -19.63 0.98 -1.69
CA ASP A 69 -20.85 0.45 -2.32
C ASP A 69 -21.50 -0.74 -1.59
N ARG A 70 -20.92 -1.26 -0.51
CA ARG A 70 -21.62 -2.22 0.37
C ARG A 70 -22.41 -1.52 1.45
N ARG A 71 -23.20 -0.50 1.07
CA ARG A 71 -24.40 -0.19 1.85
C ARG A 71 -25.45 -1.27 1.51
N MET A 72 -25.23 -2.45 2.08
CA MET A 72 -26.20 -3.55 2.09
C MET A 72 -27.47 -3.02 2.74
N GLY A 73 -28.41 -2.57 1.93
CA GLY A 73 -29.76 -2.27 2.35
C GLY A 73 -30.52 -3.56 2.55
N PHE A 74 -30.65 -4.02 3.80
CA PHE A 74 -31.72 -4.89 4.34
C PHE A 74 -31.61 -4.80 5.88
N GLY A 75 -32.61 -4.55 6.72
CA GLY A 75 -34.05 -4.32 6.57
C GLY A 75 -34.64 -3.79 7.90
N SER A 76 -35.86 -3.25 7.82
CA SER A 76 -36.73 -2.61 8.84
C SER A 76 -36.23 -1.35 9.55
#